data_AF-A0A8T3T1C6-F1
#
_entry.id   AF-A0A8T3T1C6-F1
#
_cell.length_a   1.000
_cell.length_b   1.000
_cell.length_c   1.000
_cell.angle_alpha   90.00
_cell.angle_beta   90.00
_cell.angle_gamma   90.00
#
_symmetry.space_group_name_H-M   'P 1'
#
loop_
_entity.id
_entity.type
_entity.pdbx_description
1 polymer ?
#
loop_
_entity_poly.entity_id
_entity_poly.type
_entity_poly.pdbx_seq_one_letter_code
_entity_poly.pdbx_strand_id
1 'polypeptide(L)'
;MEKLILPEEWPEGVFDLIVISEIGYYFHADDLTRVVERALAALSQDGALLACHWRPAVADYALTGDQVHASLNETIDLPRLLRHEEDDFLLELWSRDDRSVATQENLR
;
A
#
# COMPACT_ATOMS: atom_id res chain seq x y z
N MET A 1 1.85 8.32 -22.73
CA MET A 1 1.55 7.62 -21.46
C MET A 1 2.59 6.55 -21.33
N GLU A 2 3.43 6.66 -20.31
CA GLU A 2 4.44 5.65 -19.99
C GLU A 2 3.74 4.38 -19.48
N LYS A 3 4.30 3.21 -19.79
CA LYS A 3 3.81 1.90 -19.34
C LYS A 3 4.98 1.18 -18.69
N LEU A 4 4.76 0.66 -17.49
CA LEU A 4 5.76 -0.05 -16.69
C LEU A 4 5.19 -1.41 -16.29
N ILE A 5 6.05 -2.42 -16.20
CA ILE A 5 5.75 -3.77 -15.74
C ILE A 5 6.25 -3.90 -14.30
N LEU A 6 5.34 -4.03 -13.34
CA LEU A 6 5.69 -4.27 -11.95
C LEU A 6 5.90 -5.76 -11.68
N PRO A 7 6.84 -6.13 -10.77
CA PRO A 7 7.78 -5.29 -10.04
C PRO A 7 9.11 -4.99 -10.78
N GLU A 8 9.28 -5.36 -12.04
CA GLU A 8 10.55 -5.24 -12.77
C GLU A 8 10.95 -3.77 -13.00
N GLU A 9 9.97 -2.94 -13.35
CA GLU A 9 10.09 -1.53 -13.65
C GLU A 9 9.44 -0.70 -12.54
N TRP A 10 9.92 0.51 -12.31
CA TRP A 10 9.38 1.43 -11.31
C TRP A 10 9.58 2.88 -11.78
N PRO A 11 8.62 3.79 -11.55
CA PRO A 11 8.80 5.19 -11.95
C PRO A 11 9.97 5.82 -11.19
N GLU A 12 10.78 6.62 -11.90
CA GLU A 12 11.85 7.39 -11.27
C GLU A 12 11.27 8.47 -10.34
N GLY A 13 11.91 8.69 -9.20
CA GLY A 13 11.60 9.78 -8.29
C GLY A 13 11.39 9.33 -6.84
N VAL A 14 11.03 10.32 -6.02
CA VAL A 14 10.68 10.17 -4.61
C VAL A 14 9.27 10.74 -4.43
N PHE A 15 8.42 10.02 -3.71
CA PHE A 15 6.99 10.31 -3.59
C PHE A 15 6.59 10.52 -2.13
N ASP A 16 5.77 11.53 -1.85
CA ASP A 16 5.21 11.74 -0.51
C ASP A 16 4.02 10.80 -0.23
N LEU A 17 3.37 10.30 -1.28
CA LEU A 17 2.29 9.33 -1.17
C LEU A 17 2.36 8.32 -2.30
N ILE A 18 2.33 7.04 -1.94
CA ILE A 18 2.14 5.93 -2.88
C ILE A 18 0.84 5.23 -2.54
N VAL A 19 0.03 4.96 -3.57
CA VAL A 19 -1.28 4.32 -3.44
C VAL A 19 -1.28 2.99 -4.18
N ILE A 20 -1.56 1.90 -3.46
CA ILE A 20 -1.79 0.56 -4.01
C ILE A 20 -3.28 0.25 -3.88
N SER A 21 -4.05 0.57 -4.91
CA SER A 21 -5.50 0.36 -4.92
C SER A 21 -5.88 -0.66 -5.98
N GLU A 22 -6.58 -1.71 -5.57
CA GLU A 22 -7.18 -2.71 -6.48
C GLU A 22 -6.18 -3.44 -7.41
N ILE A 23 -4.88 -3.41 -7.09
CA ILE A 23 -3.85 -4.09 -7.90
C ILE A 23 -3.14 -5.22 -7.15
N GLY A 24 -3.19 -5.24 -5.81
CA GLY A 24 -2.41 -6.18 -5.00
C GLY A 24 -2.73 -7.65 -5.28
N TYR A 25 -3.97 -7.96 -5.67
CA TYR A 25 -4.43 -9.32 -5.91
C TYR A 25 -4.05 -9.92 -7.28
N TYR A 26 -3.44 -9.13 -8.17
CA TYR A 26 -2.86 -9.63 -9.42
C TYR A 26 -1.45 -10.20 -9.23
N PHE A 27 -0.82 -9.94 -8.08
CA PHE A 27 0.53 -10.41 -7.80
C PHE A 27 0.49 -11.75 -7.07
N HIS A 28 1.49 -12.59 -7.34
CA HIS A 28 1.86 -13.63 -6.40
C HIS A 28 2.48 -13.00 -5.14
N ALA A 29 2.47 -13.72 -4.02
CA ALA A 29 2.92 -13.19 -2.74
C ALA A 29 4.35 -12.59 -2.80
N ASP A 30 5.29 -13.29 -3.43
CA ASP A 30 6.68 -12.82 -3.57
C ASP A 30 6.80 -11.54 -4.41
N ASP A 31 6.00 -11.41 -5.47
CA ASP A 31 5.99 -10.22 -6.31
C ASP A 31 5.31 -9.04 -5.61
N LEU A 32 4.26 -9.29 -4.82
CA LEU A 32 3.64 -8.27 -3.98
C LEU A 32 4.65 -7.72 -2.98
N THR A 33 5.43 -8.57 -2.31
CA THR A 33 6.52 -8.13 -1.42
C THR A 33 7.51 -7.23 -2.16
N ARG A 34 7.96 -7.62 -3.36
CA ARG A 34 8.88 -6.81 -4.19
C ARG A 34 8.28 -5.46 -4.58
N VAL A 35 6.99 -5.41 -4.94
CA VAL A 35 6.27 -4.16 -5.23
C VAL A 35 6.27 -3.25 -4.00
N VAL A 36 5.97 -3.79 -2.83
CA VAL A 36 5.90 -3.03 -1.57
C VAL A 36 7.26 -2.51 -1.17
N GLU A 37 8.31 -3.34 -1.25
CA GLU A 37 9.68 -2.91 -0.98
C GLU A 37 10.11 -1.73 -1.87
N ARG A 38 9.78 -1.80 -3.17
CA ARG A 38 10.03 -0.69 -4.10
C ARG A 38 9.23 0.56 -3.75
N ALA A 39 7.96 0.39 -3.36
CA ALA A 39 7.15 1.51 -2.89
C ALA A 39 7.80 2.18 -1.67
N LEU A 40 8.16 1.41 -0.65
CA LEU A 40 8.81 1.92 0.56
C LEU A 40 10.14 2.63 0.27
N ALA A 41 10.93 2.09 -0.66
CA ALA A 41 12.21 2.70 -1.07
C ALA A 41 12.02 4.02 -1.85
N ALA A 42 10.90 4.17 -2.55
CA ALA A 42 10.57 5.38 -3.29
C ALA A 42 9.81 6.43 -2.45
N LEU A 43 9.46 6.14 -1.20
CA LEU A 43 8.86 7.12 -0.30
C LEU A 43 9.87 8.18 0.14
N SER A 44 9.41 9.43 0.24
CA SER A 44 10.15 10.51 0.92
C SER A 44 10.33 10.21 2.41
N GLN A 45 11.11 11.05 3.11
CA GLN A 45 11.36 10.88 4.55
C GLN A 45 10.09 11.04 5.40
N ASP A 46 9.10 11.77 4.90
CA ASP A 46 7.80 11.99 5.54
C ASP A 46 6.66 11.29 4.79
N GLY A 47 7.00 10.37 3.87
CA GLY A 47 6.06 9.75 2.95
C GLY A 47 5.17 8.67 3.59
N ALA A 48 4.04 8.42 2.95
CA ALA A 48 3.06 7.41 3.35
C ALA A 48 2.69 6.44 2.22
N LEU A 49 2.31 5.22 2.60
CA LEU A 49 1.73 4.22 1.72
C LEU A 49 0.28 3.97 2.12
N LEU A 50 -0.63 4.10 1.16
CA LEU A 50 -2.05 3.78 1.32
C LEU A 50 -2.42 2.56 0.47
N ALA A 51 -3.15 1.62 1.04
CA ALA A 51 -3.68 0.46 0.32
C ALA A 51 -5.19 0.36 0.47
N CYS A 52 -5.88 0.04 -0.63
CA CYS A 52 -7.34 -0.11 -0.66
C CYS A 52 -7.74 -1.28 -1.56
N HIS A 53 -8.43 -2.27 -1.01
CA HIS A 53 -8.84 -3.47 -1.76
C HIS A 53 -10.25 -3.93 -1.41
N TRP A 54 -10.99 -4.32 -2.43
CA TRP A 54 -12.20 -5.13 -2.32
C TRP A 54 -11.91 -6.46 -1.61
N ARG A 55 -12.72 -6.81 -0.61
CA ARG A 55 -12.52 -8.01 0.23
C ARG A 55 -13.17 -9.26 -0.35
N PRO A 56 -14.42 -9.23 -0.85
CA PRO A 56 -15.06 -10.44 -1.36
C PRO A 56 -14.23 -11.11 -2.45
N ALA A 57 -14.02 -12.42 -2.26
CA ALA A 57 -13.17 -13.21 -3.12
C ALA A 57 -13.70 -13.25 -4.57
N VAL A 58 -12.78 -13.07 -5.52
CA VAL A 58 -13.04 -13.20 -6.95
C VAL A 58 -12.24 -14.41 -7.44
N ALA A 59 -12.90 -15.34 -8.13
CA ALA A 59 -12.31 -16.63 -8.49
C ALA A 59 -11.05 -16.53 -9.37
N ASP A 60 -10.92 -15.45 -10.15
CA ASP A 60 -9.82 -15.27 -11.11
C ASP A 60 -8.59 -14.56 -10.49
N TYR A 61 -8.64 -14.17 -9.21
CA TYR A 61 -7.53 -13.48 -8.54
C TYR A 61 -6.70 -14.43 -7.68
N ALA A 62 -5.38 -14.17 -7.63
CA ALA A 62 -4.44 -14.99 -6.89
C ALA A 62 -4.58 -14.81 -5.36
N LEU A 63 -4.98 -13.62 -4.92
CA LEU A 63 -5.16 -13.24 -3.53
C LEU A 63 -6.53 -12.57 -3.33
N THR A 64 -7.09 -12.68 -2.12
CA THR A 64 -8.18 -11.81 -1.69
C THR A 64 -7.64 -10.47 -1.19
N GLY A 65 -8.49 -9.43 -1.10
CA GLY A 65 -8.10 -8.16 -0.46
C GLY A 65 -7.55 -8.35 0.96
N ASP A 66 -8.15 -9.25 1.74
CA ASP A 66 -7.67 -9.58 3.09
C ASP A 66 -6.26 -10.20 3.07
N GLN A 67 -5.96 -11.08 2.10
CA GLN A 67 -4.64 -11.67 1.96
C GLN A 67 -3.60 -10.63 1.50
N VAL A 68 -3.96 -9.73 0.60
CA VAL A 68 -3.09 -8.61 0.21
C VAL A 68 -2.70 -7.81 1.45
N HIS A 69 -3.68 -7.36 2.23
CA HIS A 69 -3.43 -6.57 3.43
C HIS A 69 -2.65 -7.34 4.51
N ALA A 70 -2.85 -8.65 4.64
CA ALA A 70 -2.01 -9.48 5.51
C ALA A 70 -0.53 -9.43 5.08
N SER A 71 -0.24 -9.64 3.80
CA SER A 71 1.13 -9.55 3.25
C SER A 71 1.74 -8.15 3.38
N LEU A 72 0.94 -7.10 3.21
CA LEU A 72 1.38 -5.71 3.47
C LEU A 72 1.80 -5.54 4.92
N ASN A 73 0.99 -6.01 5.87
CA ASN A 73 1.29 -5.89 7.30
C ASN A 73 2.50 -6.72 7.75
N GLU A 74 2.86 -7.78 7.02
CA GLU A 74 4.08 -8.55 7.26
C GLU A 74 5.34 -7.88 6.68
N THR A 75 5.18 -7.13 5.58
CA THR A 75 6.31 -6.52 4.84
C THR A 75 6.62 -5.08 5.31
N ILE A 76 5.59 -4.31 5.65
CA ILE A 76 5.73 -2.88 5.97
C ILE A 76 6.12 -2.70 7.44
N ASP A 77 7.38 -2.33 7.66
CA ASP A 77 7.90 -1.93 8.98
C ASP A 77 7.73 -0.42 9.22
N LEU A 78 6.50 0.08 9.06
CA LEU A 78 6.12 1.47 9.34
C LEU A 78 4.90 1.51 10.26
N PRO A 79 4.76 2.54 11.13
CA PRO A 79 3.54 2.78 11.89
C PRO A 79 2.28 2.80 11.01
N ARG A 80 1.26 2.01 11.36
CA ARG A 80 -0.07 2.09 10.75
C ARG A 80 -0.89 3.19 11.43
N LEU A 81 -1.19 4.25 10.69
CA LEU A 81 -1.96 5.40 11.19
C LEU A 81 -3.46 5.16 11.14
N LEU A 82 -3.92 4.43 10.13
CA LEU A 82 -5.34 4.19 9.89
C LEU A 82 -5.57 2.77 9.39
N ARG A 83 -6.66 2.19 9.87
CA ARG A 83 -7.29 1.00 9.32
C ARG A 83 -8.79 1.21 9.34
N HIS A 84 -9.41 1.09 8.17
CA HIS A 84 -10.85 1.15 7.98
C HIS A 84 -11.29 -0.14 7.29
N GLU A 85 -12.09 -0.93 7.99
CA GLU A 85 -12.57 -2.24 7.51
C GLU A 85 -14.09 -2.20 7.43
N GLU A 86 -14.61 -2.53 6.26
CA GLU A 86 -16.02 -2.80 6.02
C GLU A 86 -16.17 -4.22 5.45
N ASP A 87 -17.40 -4.69 5.27
CA ASP A 87 -17.68 -5.99 4.64
C ASP A 87 -17.14 -6.05 3.19
N ASP A 88 -17.11 -4.88 2.55
CA ASP A 88 -16.87 -4.73 1.13
C ASP A 88 -15.40 -4.44 0.81
N PHE A 89 -14.74 -3.58 1.59
CA PHE A 89 -13.35 -3.19 1.34
C PHE A 89 -12.54 -2.98 2.62
N LEU A 90 -11.23 -3.05 2.47
CA LEU A 90 -10.26 -2.72 3.50
C LEU A 90 -9.37 -1.58 3.00
N LEU A 91 -9.18 -0.58 3.84
CA LEU A 91 -8.32 0.58 3.60
C LEU A 91 -7.34 0.73 4.77
N GLU A 92 -6.05 0.79 4.47
CA GLU A 92 -4.99 0.99 5.46
C GLU A 92 -3.99 2.05 5.01
N LEU A 93 -3.42 2.77 5.98
CA LEU A 93 -2.40 3.79 5.77
C LEU A 93 -1.23 3.56 6.73
N TRP A 94 -0.03 3.46 6.16
CA TRP A 94 1.23 3.41 6.89
C TRP A 94 2.07 4.64 6.55
N SER A 95 2.79 5.18 7.54
CA SER A 95 3.52 6.44 7.41
C SER A 95 4.85 6.37 8.14
N ARG A 96 5.88 7.06 7.63
CA ARG A 96 7.16 7.25 8.34
C ARG A 96 7.02 8.12 9.58
N ASP A 97 6.03 9.00 9.58
CA ASP A 97 5.67 9.85 10.72
C ASP A 97 4.41 9.29 11.39
N ASP A 98 4.51 9.01 12.69
CA ASP A 98 3.43 8.41 13.49
C ASP A 98 2.36 9.43 13.92
N ARG A 99 2.60 10.73 13.65
CA ARG A 99 1.64 11.80 13.92
C ARG A 99 0.47 11.74 12.95
N SER A 100 -0.73 12.05 13.46
CA SER A 100 -1.90 12.20 12.60
C SER A 100 -1.72 13.35 11.60
N VAL A 101 -2.34 13.27 10.41
CA VAL A 101 -2.34 14.37 9.43
C VAL A 101 -2.76 15.69 10.06
N ALA A 102 -3.77 15.69 10.94
CA ALA A 102 -4.19 16.90 11.65
C ALA A 102 -3.09 17.48 12.55
N THR A 103 -2.23 16.64 13.13
CA THR A 103 -1.08 17.08 13.91
C THR A 103 0.06 17.57 13.02
N GLN A 104 0.31 16.91 11.88
CA GLN A 104 1.33 17.32 10.90
C GLN A 104 1.00 18.72 10.32
N GLU A 105 -0.27 18.93 9.99
CA GLU A 105 -0.77 20.18 9.41
C GLU A 105 -1.08 21.29 10.44
N ASN A 106 -0.72 21.09 11.73
CA ASN A 106 -0.99 22.03 12.83
C ASN A 106 -2.48 22.42 12.97
N LEU A 107 -3.39 21.46 12.76
CA LEU A 107 -4.84 21.61 12.87
C LEU A 107 -5.38 21.16 14.24
N ARG A 108 -4.51 20.82 15.19
CA ARG A 108 -4.81 20.45 16.58
C ARG A 108 -4.01 21.27 17.57
#